data_AF-A0A523WFF1-F1
#
_entry.id   AF-A0A523WFF1-F1
#
_cell.length_a   1.000
_cell.length_b   1.000
_cell.length_c   1.000
_cell.angle_alpha   90.00
_cell.angle_beta   90.00
_cell.angle_gamma   90.00
#
_symmetry.space_group_name_H-M   'P 1'
#
loop_
_entity.id
_entity.type
_entity.pdbx_description
1 polymer ?
#
loop_
_entity_poly.entity_id
_entity_poly.type
_entity_poly.pdbx_seq_one_letter_code
_entity_poly.pdbx_strand_id
1 'polypeptide(L)'
;MSILYAVGHLALGHICGFLTSKASKTDINMPLILLLSVIPDVDILIPQLQHRGPTHSIVAAFIVFIPFFIVYKKKATPYFAALTQHFLIGDFIVGGNIQLFWPITTQYYLSPFGMNIGIKSPVNIAAEWILFIASISIMLKTNQAATFLKPHHSNLLLFIPLLTVLLPTFQNFPVNVPTWLILPHLAYIFIFSASIITDLRGVLKYIQHALRKLCFRLQAAPLETNLYASPHLVSIQY
;
A
#
# COMPACT_ATOMS: atom_id res chain seq x y z
N MET A 1 -11.33 -18.36 2.28
CA MET A 1 -11.91 -17.08 1.81
C MET A 1 -11.73 -16.11 2.96
N SER A 2 -10.94 -15.06 2.74
CA SER A 2 -10.52 -14.02 3.69
C SER A 2 -11.68 -13.55 4.56
N ILE A 3 -11.41 -13.24 5.84
CA ILE A 3 -12.52 -13.11 6.80
C ILE A 3 -12.79 -11.67 7.20
N LEU A 4 -11.77 -10.80 7.21
CA LEU A 4 -12.04 -9.38 7.03
C LEU A 4 -12.12 -9.07 5.53
N TYR A 5 -13.04 -8.18 5.17
CA TYR A 5 -13.00 -7.51 3.89
C TYR A 5 -11.83 -6.52 3.87
N ALA A 6 -11.53 -5.97 2.69
CA ALA A 6 -10.47 -4.99 2.53
C ALA A 6 -10.61 -3.81 3.52
N VAL A 7 -11.84 -3.41 3.87
CA VAL A 7 -12.14 -2.33 4.83
C VAL A 7 -11.53 -2.60 6.20
N GLY A 8 -11.79 -3.76 6.79
CA GLY A 8 -11.33 -4.15 8.11
C GLY A 8 -9.82 -4.28 8.15
N HIS A 9 -9.22 -4.89 7.13
CA HIS A 9 -7.76 -4.99 7.01
C HIS A 9 -7.08 -3.62 6.90
N LEU A 10 -7.61 -2.72 6.06
CA LEU A 10 -7.08 -1.35 5.92
C LEU A 10 -7.22 -0.57 7.23
N ALA A 11 -8.37 -0.66 7.88
CA ALA A 11 -8.65 0.03 9.14
C ALA A 11 -7.74 -0.49 10.27
N LEU A 12 -7.63 -1.81 10.41
CA LEU A 12 -6.79 -2.44 11.42
C LEU A 12 -5.30 -2.19 11.14
N GLY A 13 -4.88 -2.23 9.89
CA GLY A 13 -3.56 -1.83 9.43
C GLY A 13 -3.19 -0.40 9.84
N HIS A 14 -4.11 0.54 9.60
CA HIS A 14 -3.96 1.93 10.05
C HIS A 14 -3.83 2.01 11.57
N ILE A 15 -4.74 1.40 12.33
CA ILE A 15 -4.74 1.44 13.80
C ILE A 15 -3.45 0.87 14.36
N CYS A 16 -3.06 -0.33 13.94
CA CYS A 16 -1.83 -1.00 14.39
C CYS A 16 -0.59 -0.18 14.01
N GLY A 17 -0.49 0.30 12.77
CA GLY A 17 0.60 1.15 12.32
C GLY A 17 0.69 2.46 13.11
N PHE A 18 -0.45 3.10 13.37
CA PHE A 18 -0.51 4.32 14.15
C PHE A 18 -0.08 4.10 15.61
N LEU A 19 -0.65 3.12 16.30
CA LEU A 19 -0.33 2.85 17.70
C LEU A 19 1.14 2.47 17.89
N THR A 20 1.65 1.60 17.02
CA THR A 20 3.05 1.19 17.06
C THR A 20 4.00 2.34 16.71
N SER A 21 3.61 3.26 15.82
CA SER A 21 4.40 4.47 15.55
C SER A 21 4.53 5.40 16.75
N LYS A 22 3.48 5.49 17.57
CA LYS A 22 3.51 6.25 18.83
C LYS A 22 4.39 5.55 19.86
N ALA A 23 4.31 4.23 19.96
CA ALA A 23 5.16 3.45 20.85
C ALA A 23 6.65 3.53 20.44
N SER A 24 6.97 3.43 19.15
CA SER A 24 8.34 3.51 18.63
C SER A 24 8.90 4.93 18.50
N LYS A 25 8.03 5.95 18.63
CA LYS A 25 8.33 7.38 18.41
C LYS A 25 8.90 7.61 17.01
N THR A 26 8.17 7.18 15.99
CA THR A 26 8.57 7.31 14.59
C THR A 26 7.44 7.85 13.74
N ASP A 27 7.78 8.64 12.73
CA ASP A 27 6.82 9.05 11.70
C ASP A 27 6.49 7.88 10.78
N ILE A 28 5.29 7.89 10.19
CA ILE A 28 4.81 6.83 9.29
C ILE A 28 4.46 7.39 7.92
N ASN A 29 4.76 6.59 6.91
CA ASN A 29 4.23 6.76 5.57
C ASN A 29 2.88 6.04 5.49
N MET A 30 1.82 6.82 5.53
CA MET A 30 0.46 6.28 5.64
C MET A 30 0.01 5.45 4.41
N PRO A 31 0.25 5.88 3.16
CA PRO A 31 0.07 5.01 2.00
C PRO A 31 0.76 3.65 2.09
N LEU A 32 1.99 3.60 2.60
CA LEU A 32 2.73 2.35 2.76
C LEU A 32 2.13 1.45 3.86
N ILE A 33 1.63 2.03 4.96
CA ILE A 33 0.91 1.29 6.01
C ILE A 33 -0.33 0.60 5.43
N LEU A 34 -1.13 1.34 4.65
CA LEU A 34 -2.34 0.82 4.02
C LEU A 34 -2.04 -0.24 2.96
N LEU A 35 -1.00 -0.03 2.15
CA LEU A 35 -0.51 -1.05 1.21
C LEU A 35 -0.15 -2.35 1.93
N LEU A 36 0.70 -2.26 2.96
CA LEU A 36 1.17 -3.44 3.69
C LEU A 36 0.04 -4.18 4.42
N SER A 37 -1.04 -3.49 4.80
CA SER A 37 -2.18 -4.12 5.45
C SER A 37 -3.03 -5.03 4.57
N VAL A 38 -2.90 -4.92 3.25
CA VAL A 38 -3.66 -5.72 2.28
C VAL A 38 -2.78 -6.55 1.36
N ILE A 39 -1.47 -6.31 1.32
CA ILE A 39 -0.55 -7.03 0.43
C ILE A 39 -0.51 -8.55 0.67
N PRO A 40 -0.73 -9.12 1.88
CA PRO A 40 -0.74 -10.58 2.04
C PRO A 40 -1.75 -11.28 1.13
N ASP A 41 -2.91 -10.67 0.89
CA ASP A 41 -3.97 -11.20 0.04
C ASP A 41 -3.68 -11.10 -1.47
N VAL A 42 -2.48 -10.64 -1.86
CA VAL A 42 -2.04 -10.72 -3.26
C VAL A 42 -1.95 -12.17 -3.74
N ASP A 43 -1.80 -13.12 -2.83
CA ASP A 43 -1.81 -14.56 -3.12
C ASP A 43 -3.11 -15.02 -3.79
N ILE A 44 -4.25 -14.39 -3.50
CA ILE A 44 -5.55 -14.67 -4.14
C ILE A 44 -5.49 -14.44 -5.66
N LEU A 45 -4.60 -13.54 -6.12
CA LEU A 45 -4.44 -13.21 -7.52
C LEU A 45 -3.40 -14.09 -8.24
N ILE A 46 -2.66 -14.93 -7.51
CA ILE A 46 -1.55 -15.74 -8.05
C ILE A 46 -1.97 -17.22 -7.96
N PRO A 47 -2.37 -17.86 -9.09
CA PRO A 47 -2.95 -19.21 -9.07
C PRO A 47 -2.07 -20.29 -8.42
N GLN A 48 -0.74 -20.10 -8.43
CA GLN A 48 0.23 -21.03 -7.86
C GLN A 48 0.49 -20.82 -6.36
N LEU A 49 0.02 -19.71 -5.77
CA LEU A 49 0.19 -19.43 -4.36
C LEU A 49 -1.06 -19.84 -3.59
N GLN A 50 -0.88 -20.75 -2.65
CA GLN A 50 -1.95 -21.13 -1.75
C GLN A 50 -2.26 -19.97 -0.80
N HIS A 51 -3.49 -19.47 -0.86
CA HIS A 51 -3.98 -18.43 0.03
C HIS A 51 -3.85 -18.87 1.50
N ARG A 52 -3.41 -17.96 2.37
CA ARG A 52 -3.07 -18.22 3.80
C ARG A 52 -1.89 -19.17 4.02
N GLY A 53 -1.04 -19.28 3.00
CA GLY A 53 0.22 -20.00 3.04
C GLY A 53 1.40 -19.05 3.32
N PRO A 54 2.40 -18.96 2.41
CA PRO A 54 3.61 -18.18 2.62
C PRO A 54 3.40 -16.68 2.96
N THR A 55 2.42 -16.04 2.33
CA THR A 55 2.06 -14.62 2.47
C THR A 55 1.47 -14.27 3.83
N HIS A 56 0.90 -15.24 4.54
CA HIS A 56 0.29 -15.09 5.86
C HIS A 56 1.13 -15.74 6.97
N SER A 57 2.41 -16.01 6.69
CA SER A 57 3.35 -16.58 7.64
C SER A 57 4.13 -15.50 8.40
N ILE A 58 4.19 -15.65 9.73
CA ILE A 58 5.02 -14.77 10.57
C ILE A 58 6.50 -14.99 10.31
N VAL A 59 6.91 -16.22 10.00
CA VAL A 59 8.31 -16.57 9.70
C VAL A 59 8.73 -15.90 8.40
N ALA A 60 7.89 -16.01 7.34
CA ALA A 60 8.15 -15.36 6.07
C ALA A 60 8.17 -13.82 6.22
N ALA A 61 7.21 -13.26 6.97
CA ALA A 61 7.17 -11.83 7.26
C ALA A 61 8.45 -11.36 7.95
N PHE A 62 8.94 -12.08 8.97
CA PHE A 62 10.22 -11.74 9.61
C PHE A 62 11.38 -11.83 8.64
N ILE A 63 11.50 -12.88 7.84
CA ILE A 63 12.59 -13.03 6.85
C ILE A 63 12.63 -11.81 5.91
N VAL A 64 11.47 -11.42 5.37
CA VAL A 64 11.36 -10.22 4.51
C VAL A 64 11.71 -8.95 5.26
N PHE A 65 11.33 -8.84 6.54
CA PHE A 65 11.56 -7.63 7.34
C PHE A 65 12.94 -7.54 8.02
N ILE A 66 13.73 -8.61 8.10
CA ILE A 66 15.10 -8.59 8.65
C ILE A 66 15.94 -7.44 8.07
N PRO A 67 16.10 -7.29 6.74
CA PRO A 67 16.88 -6.18 6.18
C PRO A 67 16.32 -4.81 6.59
N PHE A 68 14.99 -4.68 6.68
CA PHE A 68 14.36 -3.43 7.09
C PHE A 68 14.60 -3.13 8.58
N PHE A 69 14.59 -4.14 9.46
CA PHE A 69 14.94 -3.96 10.86
C PHE A 69 16.43 -3.65 11.04
N ILE A 70 17.33 -4.22 10.23
CA ILE A 70 18.76 -3.89 10.27
C ILE A 70 18.98 -2.42 9.85
N VAL A 71 18.39 -1.99 8.74
CA VAL A 71 18.62 -0.66 8.15
C VAL A 71 17.82 0.44 8.86
N TYR A 72 16.52 0.24 9.04
CA TYR A 72 15.59 1.25 9.56
C TYR A 72 15.29 1.11 11.05
N LYS A 73 15.72 0.00 11.68
CA LYS A 73 15.57 -0.24 13.13
C LYS A 73 14.10 -0.09 13.54
N LYS A 74 13.85 0.65 14.62
CA LYS A 74 12.50 0.95 15.15
C LYS A 74 11.56 1.66 14.17
N LYS A 75 12.08 2.27 13.10
CA LYS A 75 11.23 2.89 12.05
C LYS A 75 10.52 1.83 11.19
N ALA A 76 11.02 0.59 11.14
CA ALA A 76 10.35 -0.50 10.43
C ALA A 76 9.16 -1.09 11.21
N THR A 77 9.13 -0.91 12.54
CA THR A 77 8.12 -1.54 13.42
C THR A 77 6.67 -1.24 13.03
N PRO A 78 6.28 0.01 12.69
CA PRO A 78 4.90 0.29 12.30
C PRO A 78 4.46 -0.42 11.02
N TYR A 79 5.39 -0.57 10.08
CA TYR A 79 5.16 -1.24 8.81
C TYR A 79 5.06 -2.75 8.98
N PHE A 80 5.92 -3.33 9.83
CA PHE A 80 5.81 -4.74 10.20
C PHE A 80 4.48 -5.02 10.88
N ALA A 81 4.07 -4.18 11.84
CA ALA A 81 2.79 -4.32 12.52
C ALA A 81 1.60 -4.21 11.55
N ALA A 82 1.66 -3.29 10.59
CA ALA A 82 0.65 -3.15 9.55
C ALA A 82 0.56 -4.37 8.62
N LEU A 83 1.69 -5.01 8.30
CA LEU A 83 1.72 -6.26 7.55
C LEU A 83 1.15 -7.42 8.38
N THR A 84 1.69 -7.64 9.57
CA THR A 84 1.39 -8.85 10.35
C THR A 84 0.02 -8.83 10.99
N GLN A 85 -0.59 -7.67 11.25
CA GLN A 85 -1.97 -7.62 11.76
C GLN A 85 -2.94 -8.35 10.84
N HIS A 86 -2.66 -8.36 9.52
CA HIS A 86 -3.53 -8.93 8.52
C HIS A 86 -3.83 -10.40 8.86
N PHE A 87 -2.77 -11.17 9.11
CA PHE A 87 -2.90 -12.59 9.43
C PHE A 87 -2.90 -12.88 10.92
N LEU A 88 -2.18 -12.15 11.78
CA LEU A 88 -2.14 -12.42 13.23
C LEU A 88 -3.41 -12.02 13.97
N ILE A 89 -4.12 -11.01 13.48
CA ILE A 89 -5.32 -10.48 14.13
C ILE A 89 -6.51 -10.69 13.20
N GLY A 90 -6.46 -10.16 11.98
CA GLY A 90 -7.57 -10.23 11.02
C GLY A 90 -7.97 -11.66 10.69
N ASP A 91 -7.15 -12.36 9.92
CA ASP A 91 -7.48 -13.73 9.52
C ASP A 91 -7.44 -14.71 10.70
N PHE A 92 -6.46 -14.62 11.61
CA PHE A 92 -6.30 -15.64 12.66
C PHE A 92 -7.44 -15.63 13.68
N ILE A 93 -7.90 -14.46 14.13
CA ILE A 93 -9.00 -14.39 15.11
C ILE A 93 -10.33 -14.70 14.43
N VAL A 94 -10.58 -14.11 13.26
CA VAL A 94 -11.93 -14.10 12.68
C VAL A 94 -12.20 -15.36 11.86
N GLY A 95 -11.20 -16.04 11.29
CA GLY A 95 -11.42 -17.48 11.08
C GLY A 95 -10.33 -18.33 10.47
N GLY A 96 -9.13 -18.16 10.98
CA GLY A 96 -8.14 -19.22 11.12
C GLY A 96 -7.77 -19.91 9.82
N ASN A 97 -7.36 -21.18 9.94
CA ASN A 97 -6.80 -21.95 8.84
C ASN A 97 -5.69 -21.18 8.12
N ILE A 98 -4.65 -20.82 8.89
CA ILE A 98 -3.46 -20.13 8.37
C ILE A 98 -2.23 -20.98 8.64
N GLN A 99 -1.32 -21.08 7.66
CA GLN A 99 0.00 -21.67 7.87
C GLN A 99 0.93 -20.66 8.53
N LEU A 100 0.65 -20.33 9.79
CA LEU A 100 1.31 -19.24 10.50
C LEU A 100 2.84 -19.36 10.53
N PHE A 101 3.36 -20.59 10.59
CA PHE A 101 4.80 -20.87 10.69
C PHE A 101 5.41 -21.45 9.41
N TRP A 102 4.78 -21.30 8.25
CA TRP A 102 5.38 -21.72 6.98
C TRP A 102 6.74 -21.03 6.76
N PRO A 103 7.81 -21.71 6.31
CA PRO A 103 7.87 -23.10 5.85
C PRO A 103 8.27 -24.12 6.92
N ILE A 104 8.44 -23.71 8.19
CA ILE A 104 8.85 -24.62 9.28
C ILE A 104 7.83 -25.76 9.44
N THR A 105 6.54 -25.43 9.29
CA THR A 105 5.45 -26.40 9.19
C THR A 105 4.43 -25.93 8.17
N THR A 106 3.75 -26.88 7.53
CA THR A 106 2.59 -26.66 6.63
C THR A 106 1.26 -26.85 7.37
N GLN A 107 1.29 -27.03 8.69
CA GLN A 107 0.09 -27.17 9.51
C GLN A 107 -0.73 -25.89 9.51
N TYR A 108 -2.03 -26.06 9.31
CA TYR A 108 -3.02 -25.00 9.45
C TYR A 108 -3.39 -24.83 10.91
N TYR A 109 -3.24 -23.60 11.41
CA TYR A 109 -3.65 -23.24 12.76
C TYR A 109 -5.06 -22.67 12.73
N LEU A 110 -5.91 -23.20 13.60
CA LEU A 110 -7.26 -22.69 13.84
C LEU A 110 -7.22 -21.46 14.75
N SER A 111 -8.27 -20.64 14.68
CA SER A 111 -8.47 -19.53 15.62
C SER A 111 -8.42 -20.06 17.06
N PRO A 112 -7.76 -19.36 18.00
CA PRO A 112 -7.65 -19.80 19.39
C PRO A 112 -9.00 -19.85 20.09
N PHE A 113 -10.01 -19.19 19.53
CA PHE A 113 -11.39 -19.20 20.03
C PHE A 113 -12.26 -20.28 19.37
N GLY A 114 -11.71 -21.08 18.44
CA GLY A 114 -12.47 -22.04 17.65
C GLY A 114 -13.55 -21.40 16.75
N MET A 115 -13.55 -20.06 16.64
CA MET A 115 -14.58 -19.33 15.93
C MET A 115 -14.28 -19.38 14.42
N ASN A 116 -15.08 -20.14 13.68
CA ASN A 116 -15.15 -20.08 12.22
C ASN A 116 -16.22 -19.04 11.84
N ILE A 117 -15.91 -17.76 12.08
CA ILE A 117 -16.86 -16.68 11.80
C ILE A 117 -16.90 -16.50 10.28
N GLY A 118 -18.07 -16.74 9.68
CA GLY A 118 -18.23 -16.53 8.24
C GLY A 118 -18.00 -15.06 7.87
N ILE A 119 -17.34 -14.83 6.73
CA ILE A 119 -17.06 -13.48 6.17
C ILE A 119 -18.35 -12.62 6.04
N LYS A 120 -19.49 -13.25 5.74
CA LYS A 120 -20.79 -12.57 5.62
C LYS A 120 -21.59 -12.51 6.93
N SER A 121 -21.02 -12.99 8.04
CA SER A 121 -21.75 -13.02 9.31
C SER A 121 -21.98 -11.59 9.86
N PRO A 122 -23.06 -11.38 10.62
CA PRO A 122 -23.31 -10.10 11.28
C PRO A 122 -22.18 -9.68 12.22
N VAL A 123 -21.53 -10.64 12.89
CA VAL A 123 -20.38 -10.37 13.80
C VAL A 123 -19.21 -9.79 13.01
N ASN A 124 -18.90 -10.37 11.85
CA ASN A 124 -17.84 -9.85 11.00
C ASN A 124 -18.17 -8.45 10.46
N ILE A 125 -19.39 -8.26 9.96
CA ILE A 125 -19.84 -6.95 9.45
C ILE A 125 -19.79 -5.88 10.56
N ALA A 126 -20.16 -6.23 11.80
CA ALA A 126 -20.04 -5.31 12.94
C ALA A 126 -18.58 -4.98 13.27
N ALA A 127 -17.69 -5.98 13.27
CA ALA A 127 -16.26 -5.79 13.51
C ALA A 127 -15.63 -4.85 12.47
N GLU A 128 -15.94 -5.06 11.19
CA GLU A 128 -15.55 -4.20 10.06
C GLU A 128 -15.95 -2.74 10.30
N TRP A 129 -17.20 -2.50 10.68
CA TRP A 129 -17.71 -1.16 10.97
C TRP A 129 -17.02 -0.50 12.16
N ILE A 130 -16.82 -1.25 13.25
CA ILE A 130 -16.14 -0.75 14.45
C ILE A 130 -14.70 -0.33 14.11
N LEU A 131 -13.98 -1.20 13.40
CA LEU A 131 -12.61 -0.91 12.96
C LEU A 131 -12.56 0.30 12.04
N PHE A 132 -13.45 0.36 11.04
CA PHE A 132 -13.56 1.48 10.10
C PHE A 132 -13.81 2.80 10.84
N ILE A 133 -14.82 2.86 11.71
CA ILE A 133 -15.16 4.06 12.47
C ILE A 133 -13.99 4.48 13.37
N ALA A 134 -13.33 3.53 14.03
CA ALA A 134 -12.17 3.80 14.87
C ALA A 134 -10.99 4.37 14.05
N SER A 135 -10.70 3.77 12.89
CA SER A 135 -9.66 4.23 11.96
C SER A 135 -9.94 5.65 11.47
N ILE A 136 -11.15 5.93 10.95
CA ILE A 136 -11.54 7.27 10.50
C ILE A 136 -11.46 8.28 11.65
N SER A 137 -11.93 7.91 12.85
CA SER A 137 -11.86 8.77 14.03
C SER A 137 -10.42 9.14 14.39
N ILE A 138 -9.49 8.18 14.34
CA ILE A 138 -8.06 8.44 14.55
C ILE A 138 -7.51 9.34 13.45
N MET A 139 -7.82 9.07 12.17
CA MET A 139 -7.34 9.88 11.05
C MET A 139 -7.77 11.34 11.16
N LEU A 140 -9.02 11.59 11.56
CA LEU A 140 -9.57 12.93 11.74
C LEU A 140 -8.94 13.63 12.96
N LYS A 141 -8.90 12.97 14.12
CA LYS A 141 -8.32 13.55 15.35
C LYS A 141 -6.83 13.87 15.23
N THR A 142 -6.10 13.11 14.43
CA THR A 142 -4.65 13.27 14.25
C THR A 142 -4.30 14.10 13.01
N ASN A 143 -5.30 14.63 12.30
CA ASN A 143 -5.14 15.38 11.05
C ASN A 143 -4.37 14.62 9.95
N GLN A 144 -4.34 13.28 10.02
CA GLN A 144 -3.75 12.43 8.99
C GLN A 144 -4.55 12.51 7.68
N ALA A 145 -5.87 12.73 7.77
CA ALA A 145 -6.73 12.94 6.61
C ALA A 145 -6.23 14.08 5.70
N ALA A 146 -5.80 15.21 6.28
CA ALA A 146 -5.24 16.32 5.51
C ALA A 146 -3.91 15.98 4.84
N THR A 147 -3.15 15.02 5.40
CA THR A 147 -1.86 14.59 4.85
C THR A 147 -2.05 13.80 3.55
N PHE A 148 -3.12 13.02 3.42
CA PHE A 148 -3.47 12.32 2.18
C PHE A 148 -3.74 13.28 1.01
N LEU A 149 -4.26 14.46 1.30
CA LEU A 149 -4.62 15.45 0.27
C LEU A 149 -3.45 16.38 -0.08
N LYS A 150 -2.27 16.19 0.51
CA LYS A 150 -1.04 16.88 0.08
C LYS A 150 -0.35 16.06 -1.01
N PRO A 151 0.17 16.69 -2.09
CA PRO A 151 0.99 16.00 -3.08
C PRO A 151 2.19 15.32 -2.41
N HIS A 152 2.35 14.01 -2.63
CA HIS A 152 3.46 13.22 -2.13
C HIS A 152 3.55 11.93 -2.94
N HIS A 153 4.72 11.62 -3.50
CA HIS A 153 4.92 10.49 -4.43
C HIS A 153 4.48 9.13 -3.88
N SER A 154 4.51 8.93 -2.56
CA SER A 154 4.03 7.69 -1.95
C SER A 154 2.52 7.51 -2.03
N ASN A 155 1.74 8.56 -2.30
CA ASN A 155 0.28 8.44 -2.48
C ASN A 155 -0.06 7.54 -3.66
N LEU A 156 0.84 7.38 -4.64
CA LEU A 156 0.68 6.41 -5.73
C LEU A 156 0.62 4.96 -5.23
N LEU A 157 1.21 4.65 -4.07
CA LEU A 157 1.10 3.32 -3.45
C LEU A 157 -0.36 2.97 -3.08
N LEU A 158 -1.23 3.99 -2.90
CA LEU A 158 -2.66 3.78 -2.64
C LEU A 158 -3.40 3.18 -3.83
N PHE A 159 -2.78 3.08 -5.01
CA PHE A 159 -3.40 2.43 -6.16
C PHE A 159 -3.76 0.97 -5.85
N ILE A 160 -2.91 0.25 -5.13
CA ILE A 160 -3.18 -1.13 -4.74
C ILE A 160 -4.37 -1.18 -3.74
N PRO A 161 -4.34 -0.48 -2.58
CA PRO A 161 -5.51 -0.34 -1.71
C PRO A 161 -6.79 0.09 -2.43
N LEU A 162 -6.71 1.03 -3.37
CA LEU A 162 -7.85 1.47 -4.17
C LEU A 162 -8.45 0.30 -4.96
N LEU A 163 -7.63 -0.49 -5.67
CA LEU A 163 -8.11 -1.67 -6.39
C LEU A 163 -8.72 -2.71 -5.43
N THR A 164 -8.14 -2.90 -4.24
CA THR A 164 -8.67 -3.87 -3.25
C THR A 164 -10.06 -3.52 -2.74
N VAL A 165 -10.46 -2.24 -2.70
CA VAL A 165 -11.83 -1.85 -2.33
C VAL A 165 -12.73 -1.63 -3.55
N LEU A 166 -12.17 -1.24 -4.70
CA LEU A 166 -12.93 -0.96 -5.91
C LEU A 166 -13.44 -2.23 -6.59
N LEU A 167 -12.58 -3.24 -6.78
CA LEU A 167 -12.93 -4.46 -7.51
C LEU A 167 -14.04 -5.27 -6.79
N PRO A 168 -13.98 -5.50 -5.47
CA PRO A 168 -15.05 -6.23 -4.80
C PRO A 168 -16.40 -5.49 -4.84
N THR A 169 -16.36 -4.15 -4.75
CA THR A 169 -17.57 -3.31 -4.71
C THR A 169 -18.30 -3.27 -6.04
N PHE A 170 -17.57 -3.12 -7.16
CA PHE A 170 -18.19 -2.92 -8.48
C PHE A 170 -18.17 -4.14 -9.39
N GLN A 171 -17.28 -5.11 -9.13
CA GLN A 171 -17.09 -6.30 -9.98
C GLN A 171 -17.31 -7.61 -9.22
N ASN A 172 -17.61 -7.58 -7.92
CA ASN A 172 -17.70 -8.77 -7.07
C ASN A 172 -16.43 -9.65 -7.10
N PHE A 173 -15.27 -9.05 -7.38
CA PHE A 173 -14.00 -9.74 -7.54
C PHE A 173 -12.98 -9.29 -6.48
N PRO A 174 -12.25 -10.22 -5.82
CA PRO A 174 -12.42 -11.68 -5.88
C PRO A 174 -13.60 -12.17 -5.04
N VAL A 175 -14.21 -11.29 -4.24
CA VAL A 175 -15.29 -11.62 -3.30
C VAL A 175 -16.47 -10.66 -3.45
N ASN A 176 -17.68 -11.17 -3.23
CA ASN A 176 -18.90 -10.36 -3.17
C ASN A 176 -19.02 -9.67 -1.81
N VAL A 177 -19.14 -8.34 -1.83
CA VAL A 177 -19.23 -7.48 -0.64
C VAL A 177 -20.68 -7.37 -0.18
N PRO A 178 -20.98 -7.54 1.12
CA PRO A 178 -22.29 -7.30 1.70
C PRO A 178 -22.70 -5.84 1.49
N THR A 179 -23.97 -5.60 1.17
CA THR A 179 -24.49 -4.25 0.92
C THR A 179 -24.18 -3.27 2.05
N TRP A 180 -24.17 -3.75 3.30
CA TRP A 180 -23.83 -2.98 4.50
C TRP A 180 -22.39 -2.45 4.54
N LEU A 181 -21.46 -3.06 3.80
CA LEU A 181 -20.06 -2.63 3.75
C LEU A 181 -19.76 -1.75 2.53
N ILE A 182 -20.73 -1.52 1.62
CA ILE A 182 -20.52 -0.66 0.45
C ILE A 182 -20.14 0.76 0.89
N LEU A 183 -20.78 1.32 1.92
CA LEU A 183 -20.50 2.69 2.36
C LEU A 183 -19.04 2.89 2.84
N PRO A 184 -18.47 2.03 3.71
CA PRO A 184 -17.03 2.08 4.03
C PRO A 184 -16.11 1.93 2.82
N HIS A 185 -16.46 1.07 1.85
CA HIS A 185 -15.68 0.93 0.62
C HIS A 185 -15.69 2.23 -0.18
N LEU A 186 -16.87 2.85 -0.39
CA LEU A 186 -17.00 4.12 -1.10
C LEU A 186 -16.20 5.24 -0.42
N ALA A 187 -16.18 5.27 0.91
CA ALA A 187 -15.38 6.23 1.66
C ALA A 187 -13.86 6.06 1.38
N TYR A 188 -13.33 4.84 1.45
CA TYR A 188 -11.93 4.59 1.11
C TYR A 188 -11.63 4.86 -0.37
N ILE A 189 -12.51 4.47 -1.29
CA ILE A 189 -12.37 4.77 -2.72
C ILE A 189 -12.23 6.27 -2.94
N PHE A 190 -13.09 7.07 -2.31
CA PHE A 190 -13.03 8.53 -2.40
C PHE A 190 -11.71 9.09 -1.86
N ILE A 191 -11.31 8.69 -0.65
CA ILE A 191 -10.07 9.17 -0.01
C ILE A 191 -8.85 8.82 -0.85
N PHE A 192 -8.72 7.56 -1.29
CA PHE A 192 -7.56 7.10 -2.06
C PHE A 192 -7.52 7.73 -3.44
N SER A 193 -8.65 7.81 -4.13
CA SER A 193 -8.73 8.46 -5.45
C SER A 193 -8.35 9.93 -5.36
N ALA A 194 -8.86 10.67 -4.37
CA ALA A 194 -8.52 12.08 -4.17
C ALA A 194 -7.02 12.28 -3.90
N SER A 195 -6.42 11.39 -3.10
CA SER A 195 -4.99 11.41 -2.79
C SER A 195 -4.12 11.16 -4.04
N ILE A 196 -4.45 10.14 -4.83
CA ILE A 196 -3.75 9.79 -6.08
C ILE A 196 -3.88 10.91 -7.12
N ILE A 197 -5.10 11.42 -7.35
CA ILE A 197 -5.35 12.51 -8.32
C ILE A 197 -4.55 13.76 -7.94
N THR A 198 -4.46 14.08 -6.65
CA THR A 198 -3.70 15.23 -6.17
C THR A 198 -2.20 15.08 -6.47
N ASP A 199 -1.65 13.88 -6.30
CA ASP A 199 -0.25 13.62 -6.60
C ASP A 199 0.03 13.64 -8.12
N LEU A 200 -0.84 13.01 -8.92
CA LEU A 200 -0.74 13.02 -10.40
C LEU A 200 -0.77 14.45 -10.95
N ARG A 201 -1.59 15.34 -10.38
CA ARG A 201 -1.58 16.77 -10.74
C ARG A 201 -0.24 17.43 -10.42
N GLY A 202 0.38 17.08 -9.29
CA GLY A 202 1.71 17.56 -8.92
C GLY A 202 2.79 17.11 -9.91
N VAL A 203 2.81 15.82 -10.24
CA VAL A 203 3.73 15.24 -11.24
C VAL A 203 3.55 15.89 -12.61
N LEU A 204 2.30 16.08 -13.06
CA LEU A 204 2.02 16.73 -14.34
C LEU A 204 2.58 18.17 -14.39
N LYS A 205 2.38 18.96 -13.33
CA LYS A 205 2.95 20.32 -13.24
C LYS A 205 4.47 20.32 -13.30
N TYR A 206 5.12 19.37 -12.62
CA TYR A 206 6.57 19.21 -12.65
C TYR A 206 7.07 18.90 -14.07
N ILE A 207 6.44 17.94 -14.75
CA ILE A 207 6.78 17.58 -16.14
C ILE A 207 6.59 18.78 -17.08
N GLN A 208 5.48 19.49 -16.96
CA GLN A 208 5.22 20.70 -17.75
C GLN A 208 6.32 21.75 -17.55
N HIS A 209 6.77 21.97 -16.31
CA HIS A 209 7.86 22.90 -16.02
C HIS A 209 9.20 22.43 -16.62
N ALA A 210 9.54 21.15 -16.47
CA ALA A 210 10.76 20.56 -17.01
C ALA A 210 10.82 20.67 -18.55
N LEU A 211 9.70 20.37 -19.23
CA LEU A 211 9.58 20.49 -20.69
C LEU A 211 9.75 21.94 -21.16
N ARG A 212 9.14 22.91 -20.47
CA ARG A 212 9.34 24.34 -20.79
C ARG A 212 10.80 24.76 -20.66
N LYS A 213 11.48 24.31 -19.60
CA LYS A 213 12.90 24.60 -19.36
C LYS A 213 13.81 23.97 -20.43
N LEU A 214 13.50 22.74 -20.86
CA LEU A 214 14.23 22.07 -21.93
C LEU A 214 14.05 22.78 -23.27
N CYS A 215 12.81 23.17 -23.60
CA CYS A 215 12.50 23.93 -24.81
C CYS A 215 13.29 25.26 -24.87
N PHE A 216 13.34 26.00 -23.76
CA PHE A 216 14.12 27.22 -23.67
C PHE A 216 15.63 26.99 -23.88
N ARG A 217 16.19 25.90 -23.34
CA ARG A 217 17.60 25.53 -23.55
C ARG A 217 17.90 25.15 -24.99
N LEU A 218 16.99 24.42 -25.65
CA LEU A 218 17.14 24.06 -27.06
C LEU A 218 17.06 25.29 -27.99
N GLN A 219 16.24 26.29 -27.64
CA GLN A 219 16.18 27.56 -28.37
C GLN A 219 17.40 28.46 -28.12
N ALA A 220 18.00 28.38 -26.93
CA ALA A 220 19.15 29.20 -26.55
C ALA A 220 20.51 28.59 -26.92
N ALA A 221 20.55 27.34 -27.40
CA ALA A 221 21.79 26.72 -27.84
C ALA A 221 22.24 27.37 -29.16
N PRO A 222 23.39 28.07 -29.20
CA PRO A 222 23.89 28.61 -30.46
C PRO A 222 24.11 27.44 -31.43
N LEU A 223 23.64 27.60 -32.67
CA LEU A 223 24.13 26.77 -33.76
C LEU A 223 25.63 27.07 -33.87
N GLU A 224 26.48 26.26 -33.23
CA GLU A 224 27.88 26.16 -33.62
C GLU A 224 27.92 25.50 -35.00
N THR A 225 27.58 26.26 -36.02
CA THR A 225 28.05 26.05 -37.39
C THR A 225 29.53 26.41 -37.42
N ASN A 226 30.36 25.57 -36.80
CA ASN A 226 31.81 25.56 -37.00
C ASN A 226 32.19 24.18 -37.55
N LEU A 227 31.61 23.85 -38.71
CA LEU A 227 32.12 22.81 -39.58
C LEU A 227 32.86 23.50 -40.73
N TYR A 228 34.19 23.46 -40.65
CA TYR A 228 35.15 23.55 -41.75
C TYR A 228 35.19 24.84 -42.59
N ALA A 229 35.85 25.85 -42.04
CA ALA A 229 36.69 26.76 -42.83
C ALA A 229 38.15 26.65 -42.33
N SER A 230 38.91 25.69 -42.85
CA SER A 230 40.38 25.77 -42.83
C SER A 230 40.97 25.02 -44.03
N PRO A 231 41.28 25.72 -45.13
CA PRO A 231 42.13 25.19 -46.19
C PRO A 231 43.59 25.50 -45.84
N HIS A 232 44.24 24.66 -45.03
CA HIS A 232 45.70 24.67 -44.98
C HIS A 232 46.25 23.89 -46.19
N LEU A 233 46.43 24.64 -47.27
CA LEU A 233 47.37 24.33 -48.35
C LEU A 233 48.77 24.23 -47.76
N VAL A 234 49.34 23.03 -47.74
CA VAL A 234 50.77 22.81 -47.52
C VAL A 234 51.44 22.83 -48.90
N SER A 235 52.11 23.93 -49.24
CA SER A 235 52.99 23.99 -50.41
C SER A 235 54.36 23.39 -50.08
N ILE A 236 54.74 22.35 -50.81
CA ILE A 236 56.09 21.76 -50.80
C ILE A 236 56.92 22.51 -51.84
N GLN A 237 58.03 23.13 -51.41
CA GLN A 237 59.07 23.68 -52.29
C GLN A 237 60.20 22.64 -52.46
N TYR A 238 60.63 22.44 -53.71
CA TYR A 238 61.94 21.92 -54.11
C TYR A 238 62.67 23.04 -54.87
#